data_AF-U7H8C7-F1
#
_entry.id   AF-U7H8C7-F1
#
_cell.length_a   1.000
_cell.length_b   1.000
_cell.length_c   1.000
_cell.angle_alpha   90.00
_cell.angle_beta   90.00
_cell.angle_gamma   90.00
#
_symmetry.space_group_name_H-M   'P 1'
#
loop_
_entity.id
_entity.type
_entity.pdbx_description
1 polymer ?
#
loop_
_entity_poly.entity_id
_entity_poly.type
_entity_poly.pdbx_seq_one_letter_code
_entity_poly.pdbx_strand_id
1 'polypeptide(L)'
;MAESTIVDAHGRPIRKAELKKELAAPSMTGVRQVWHNGIASNLTPDRLGMILRAAENNDGHDYLTLAEEMEEREPHYASVLGTRKRAVSGLDVVVESATDDPADVRLADAVRDLVRDAVFGDLIEDLLDALGKGYSVAEIMWNTRGGQWWPREYVWRDPRFFRFDQATGRELRLIDPENVAQGVPLAPYKFIVHKPRLKAGIPLRGGLARLVAVSYMAKSYTLTDWLAFAEVFGMPLRLGRYNDSAKPDEVDILRAAVANLGSDAAAILPEGMKIEFQEIANTQGGADLFKGLAEWIDKQTSKAVLGQTMTTDDGSSQAQATVHNDVREDIQRADARHLGVSLNRDLVKPFIDLNYGVQRRYPNIRIHVPEPEDLKQLVTALKDLVPLGLKVESSVISDKLGLPDPEKDADILMPEQQAVTTVESARNQSLKTAQNRESVVTESEPDFAEIAEAEDDWQVQLAPLVDPIERLARRVADEGGNEEDFLARLGEVLDEMDETELVRRLASSTFKARGLGDAGDD
;
A
#
# COMPACT_ATOMS: atom_id res chain seq x y z
N MET A 1 -19.07 12.73 45.79
CA MET A 1 -17.75 12.22 45.40
C MET A 1 -16.88 13.43 45.10
N ALA A 2 -15.69 13.54 45.67
CA ALA A 2 -14.78 14.65 45.37
C ALA A 2 -14.47 14.64 43.86
N GLU A 3 -14.64 15.77 43.19
CA GLU A 3 -14.29 15.92 41.77
C GLU A 3 -12.78 15.72 41.59
N SER A 4 -12.38 14.95 40.57
CA SER A 4 -10.96 14.69 40.28
C SER A 4 -10.25 16.01 39.94
N THR A 5 -9.05 16.22 40.49
CA THR A 5 -8.18 17.35 40.12
C THR A 5 -7.61 17.24 38.70
N ILE A 6 -7.65 16.05 38.11
CA ILE A 6 -7.24 15.79 36.73
C ILE A 6 -8.46 15.98 35.80
N VAL A 7 -8.27 16.80 34.77
CA VAL A 7 -9.26 17.13 33.74
C VAL A 7 -8.78 16.76 32.34
N ASP A 8 -9.70 16.54 31.41
CA ASP A 8 -9.36 16.32 30.00
C ASP A 8 -8.99 17.62 29.25
N ALA A 9 -8.70 17.49 27.95
CA ALA A 9 -8.40 18.62 27.07
C ALA A 9 -9.54 19.66 26.97
N HIS A 10 -10.76 19.31 27.41
CA HIS A 10 -11.95 20.17 27.43
C HIS A 10 -12.29 20.67 28.84
N GLY A 11 -11.43 20.42 29.83
CA GLY A 11 -11.63 20.84 31.22
C GLY A 11 -12.64 19.98 32.01
N ARG A 12 -13.00 18.79 31.52
CA ARG A 12 -13.96 17.90 32.19
C ARG A 12 -13.26 17.02 33.22
N PRO A 13 -13.78 16.92 34.46
CA PRO A 13 -13.17 16.11 35.50
C PRO A 13 -13.33 14.61 35.21
N ILE A 14 -12.28 13.85 35.51
CA ILE A 14 -12.27 12.40 35.28
C ILE A 14 -13.02 11.66 36.38
N ARG A 15 -13.81 10.67 35.98
CA ARG A 15 -14.45 9.72 36.90
C ARG A 15 -13.74 8.38 36.82
N LYS A 16 -12.83 8.12 37.76
CA LYS A 16 -12.02 6.88 37.79
C LYS A 16 -12.84 5.58 37.76
N ALA A 17 -14.07 5.61 38.28
CA ALA A 17 -14.99 4.47 38.25
C ALA A 17 -15.49 4.13 36.83
N GLU A 18 -15.56 5.10 35.92
CA GLU A 18 -15.97 4.91 34.53
C GLU A 18 -14.84 4.32 33.68
N LEU A 19 -13.57 4.56 34.04
CA LEU A 19 -12.41 4.05 33.28
C LEU A 19 -12.38 2.52 33.18
N LYS A 20 -12.85 1.82 34.21
CA LYS A 20 -12.92 0.35 34.25
C LYS A 20 -14.16 -0.24 33.58
N LYS A 21 -15.16 0.58 33.25
CA LYS A 21 -16.41 0.12 32.63
C LYS A 21 -16.31 0.20 31.13
N GLU A 22 -17.07 -0.64 30.45
CA GLU A 22 -17.32 -0.52 29.02
C GLU A 22 -18.49 0.45 28.80
N LEU A 23 -18.28 1.52 28.05
CA LEU A 23 -19.27 2.59 27.83
C LEU A 23 -19.90 2.53 26.45
N ALA A 24 -19.13 2.14 25.41
CA ALA A 24 -19.60 2.07 24.03
C ALA A 24 -19.89 0.63 23.57
N ALA A 25 -20.27 -0.25 24.48
CA ALA A 25 -20.59 -1.63 24.18
C ALA A 25 -21.71 -1.75 23.11
N PRO A 26 -21.60 -2.71 22.17
CA PRO A 26 -22.67 -2.99 21.23
C PRO A 26 -23.90 -3.54 21.96
N SER A 27 -25.09 -3.33 21.36
CA SER A 27 -26.35 -3.84 21.88
C SER A 27 -27.08 -4.66 20.81
N MET A 28 -27.79 -5.72 21.22
CA MET A 28 -28.59 -6.54 20.28
C MET A 28 -29.76 -5.75 19.66
N THR A 29 -30.21 -4.70 20.34
CA THR A 29 -31.30 -3.82 19.91
C THR A 29 -30.94 -2.36 20.21
N GLY A 30 -31.57 -1.41 19.52
CA GLY A 30 -31.43 0.02 19.79
C GLY A 30 -30.35 0.71 18.95
N VAL A 31 -29.82 1.81 19.47
CA VAL A 31 -28.99 2.77 18.70
C VAL A 31 -27.54 2.32 18.45
N ARG A 32 -27.09 1.22 19.05
CA ARG A 32 -25.73 0.66 18.91
C ARG A 32 -25.76 -0.81 18.49
N GLN A 33 -26.65 -1.11 17.55
CA GLN A 33 -26.72 -2.42 16.92
C GLN A 33 -25.60 -2.59 15.91
N VAL A 34 -24.97 -3.77 15.92
CA VAL A 34 -23.92 -4.15 14.96
C VAL A 34 -24.52 -4.56 13.62
N TRP A 35 -25.76 -5.07 13.63
CA TRP A 35 -26.44 -5.52 12.42
C TRP A 35 -27.19 -4.34 11.78
N HIS A 36 -26.91 -4.10 10.51
CA HIS A 36 -27.56 -3.05 9.71
C HIS A 36 -27.98 -3.60 8.35
N ASN A 37 -28.98 -2.96 7.74
CA ASN A 37 -29.39 -3.28 6.38
C ASN A 37 -28.36 -2.72 5.39
N GLY A 38 -28.04 -3.50 4.37
CA GLY A 38 -27.12 -3.07 3.33
C GLY A 38 -27.65 -1.88 2.52
N ILE A 39 -26.76 -0.97 2.15
CA ILE A 39 -27.07 0.26 1.40
C ILE A 39 -26.67 0.11 -0.07
N ALA A 40 -25.52 -0.51 -0.33
CA ALA A 40 -24.87 -0.65 -1.63
C ALA A 40 -25.72 -1.34 -2.69
N SER A 41 -26.48 -2.38 -2.32
CA SER A 41 -27.24 -3.20 -3.29
C SER A 41 -28.31 -2.44 -4.07
N ASN A 42 -28.82 -1.33 -3.53
CA ASN A 42 -29.86 -0.50 -4.14
C ASN A 42 -29.38 0.96 -4.26
N LEU A 43 -28.10 1.15 -4.56
CA LEU A 43 -27.51 2.48 -4.70
C LEU A 43 -27.88 3.07 -6.06
N THR A 44 -28.44 4.29 -6.06
CA THR A 44 -28.76 5.10 -7.26
C THR A 44 -28.15 6.49 -7.13
N PRO A 45 -27.97 7.26 -8.22
CA PRO A 45 -27.43 8.62 -8.13
C PRO A 45 -28.19 9.51 -7.14
N ASP A 46 -29.52 9.44 -7.15
CA ASP A 46 -30.37 10.19 -6.21
C ASP A 46 -30.16 9.72 -4.76
N ARG A 47 -30.14 8.40 -4.53
CA ARG A 47 -29.94 7.83 -3.21
C ARG A 47 -28.55 8.16 -2.66
N LEU A 48 -27.51 8.06 -3.48
CA LEU A 48 -26.15 8.49 -3.12
C LEU A 48 -26.14 9.97 -2.75
N GLY A 49 -26.79 10.82 -3.56
CA GLY A 49 -26.95 12.24 -3.26
C GLY A 49 -27.63 12.49 -1.90
N MET A 50 -28.68 11.74 -1.57
CA MET A 50 -29.35 11.80 -0.27
C MET A 50 -28.42 11.40 0.88
N ILE A 51 -27.71 10.28 0.75
CA ILE A 51 -26.75 9.78 1.77
C ILE A 51 -25.66 10.83 2.02
N LEU A 52 -25.07 11.38 0.95
CA LEU A 52 -24.00 12.36 1.07
C LEU A 52 -24.46 13.68 1.69
N ARG A 53 -25.71 14.11 1.44
CA ARG A 53 -26.34 15.29 2.07
C ARG A 53 -26.74 15.02 3.52
N ALA A 54 -27.20 13.82 3.87
CA ALA A 54 -27.48 13.44 5.26
C ALA A 54 -26.22 13.55 6.11
N ALA A 55 -25.09 13.05 5.60
CA ALA A 55 -23.78 13.18 6.26
C ALA A 55 -23.32 14.65 6.40
N GLU A 56 -23.75 15.54 5.51
CA GLU A 56 -23.50 16.99 5.66
C GLU A 56 -24.29 17.60 6.80
N ASN A 57 -25.47 17.07 7.09
CA ASN A 57 -26.36 17.48 8.17
C ASN A 57 -26.17 16.64 9.45
N ASN A 58 -24.97 16.07 9.63
CA ASN A 58 -24.59 15.32 10.83
C ASN A 58 -25.45 14.06 11.11
N ASP A 59 -25.94 13.46 10.03
CA ASP A 59 -26.52 12.12 10.00
C ASP A 59 -25.63 11.20 9.14
N GLY A 60 -24.68 10.54 9.81
CA GLY A 60 -23.63 9.75 9.16
C GLY A 60 -23.95 8.28 8.97
N HIS A 61 -25.08 7.76 9.49
CA HIS A 61 -25.30 6.32 9.61
C HIS A 61 -25.20 5.58 8.26
N ASP A 62 -25.95 6.04 7.26
CA ASP A 62 -25.97 5.41 5.93
C ASP A 62 -24.68 5.65 5.16
N TYR A 63 -24.02 6.79 5.37
CA TYR A 63 -22.72 7.08 4.76
C TYR A 63 -21.63 6.15 5.32
N LEU A 64 -21.60 5.94 6.63
CA LEU A 64 -20.62 5.06 7.28
C LEU A 64 -20.88 3.59 6.90
N THR A 65 -22.14 3.20 6.79
CA THR A 65 -22.52 1.87 6.28
C THR A 65 -22.07 1.69 4.83
N LEU A 66 -22.35 2.67 3.97
CA LEU A 66 -21.88 2.63 2.58
C LEU A 66 -20.35 2.58 2.50
N ALA A 67 -19.64 3.35 3.33
CA ALA A 67 -18.18 3.38 3.35
C ALA A 67 -17.57 2.02 3.74
N GLU A 68 -18.19 1.30 4.67
CA GLU A 68 -17.83 -0.07 5.04
C GLU A 68 -18.10 -1.06 3.90
N GLU A 69 -19.30 -1.04 3.33
CA GLU A 69 -19.64 -1.92 2.20
C GLU A 69 -18.76 -1.65 0.96
N MET A 70 -18.29 -0.42 0.74
CA MET A 70 -17.35 -0.12 -0.34
C MET A 70 -16.02 -0.83 -0.16
N GLU A 71 -15.52 -0.93 1.08
CA GLU A 71 -14.29 -1.67 1.39
C GLU A 71 -14.48 -3.19 1.27
N GLU A 72 -15.69 -3.70 1.52
CA GLU A 72 -16.02 -5.12 1.39
C GLU A 72 -16.32 -5.57 -0.06
N ARG A 73 -16.82 -4.66 -0.90
CA ARG A 73 -17.40 -5.01 -2.21
C ARG A 73 -16.57 -4.57 -3.41
N GLU A 74 -15.67 -3.60 -3.27
CA GLU A 74 -14.87 -3.09 -4.38
C GLU A 74 -13.39 -3.47 -4.22
N PRO A 75 -12.91 -4.49 -4.96
CA PRO A 75 -11.57 -5.04 -4.77
C PRO A 75 -10.44 -4.03 -4.99
N HIS A 76 -10.60 -3.11 -5.95
CA HIS A 76 -9.53 -2.16 -6.26
C HIS A 76 -9.35 -1.14 -5.12
N TYR A 77 -10.44 -0.54 -4.64
CA TYR A 77 -10.49 0.39 -3.51
C TYR A 77 -9.99 -0.27 -2.24
N ALA A 78 -10.44 -1.50 -1.94
CA ALA A 78 -9.95 -2.27 -0.80
C ALA A 78 -8.42 -2.49 -0.88
N SER A 79 -7.90 -2.81 -2.07
CA SER A 79 -6.47 -3.00 -2.30
C SER A 79 -5.66 -1.73 -2.08
N VAL A 80 -6.05 -0.61 -2.70
CA VAL A 80 -5.31 0.66 -2.59
C VAL A 80 -5.41 1.26 -1.19
N LEU A 81 -6.58 1.20 -0.56
CA LEU A 81 -6.78 1.67 0.81
C LEU A 81 -5.99 0.80 1.80
N GLY A 82 -6.07 -0.52 1.67
CA GLY A 82 -5.32 -1.45 2.50
C GLY A 82 -3.80 -1.27 2.34
N THR A 83 -3.32 -0.95 1.14
CA THR A 83 -1.90 -0.66 0.89
C THR A 83 -1.46 0.63 1.59
N ARG A 84 -2.32 1.65 1.64
CA ARG A 84 -2.05 2.89 2.38
C ARG A 84 -2.08 2.68 3.90
N LYS A 85 -3.05 1.91 4.42
CA LYS A 85 -3.14 1.53 5.85
C LYS A 85 -1.86 0.77 6.27
N ARG A 86 -1.53 -0.31 5.56
CA ARG A 86 -0.34 -1.16 5.83
C ARG A 86 0.99 -0.41 5.72
N ALA A 87 1.08 0.58 4.84
CA ALA A 87 2.27 1.43 4.78
C ALA A 87 2.50 2.16 6.12
N VAL A 88 1.46 2.57 6.82
CA VAL A 88 1.61 3.26 8.12
C VAL A 88 1.75 2.27 9.28
N SER A 89 0.97 1.19 9.29
CA SER A 89 1.01 0.21 10.39
C SER A 89 2.29 -0.62 10.45
N GLY A 90 2.96 -0.80 9.31
CA GLY A 90 4.26 -1.47 9.23
C GLY A 90 5.46 -0.61 9.67
N LEU A 91 5.25 0.62 10.14
CA LEU A 91 6.31 1.51 10.58
C LEU A 91 6.64 1.33 12.05
N ASP A 92 7.91 1.53 12.39
CA ASP A 92 8.37 1.50 13.77
C ASP A 92 7.85 2.69 14.57
N VAL A 93 7.39 2.40 15.78
CA VAL A 93 6.89 3.41 16.71
C VAL A 93 7.98 3.76 17.72
N VAL A 94 8.48 4.99 17.62
CA VAL A 94 9.54 5.53 18.46
C VAL A 94 8.94 6.45 19.52
N VAL A 95 9.47 6.34 20.75
CA VAL A 95 9.09 7.22 21.86
C VAL A 95 10.26 8.11 22.25
N GLU A 96 10.08 9.40 22.08
CA GLU A 96 11.04 10.44 22.46
C GLU A 96 10.70 10.99 23.84
N SER A 97 11.71 11.15 24.70
CA SER A 97 11.57 11.94 25.92
C SER A 97 11.49 13.43 25.59
N ALA A 98 10.84 14.20 26.45
CA ALA A 98 10.74 15.65 26.25
C ALA A 98 12.10 16.35 26.42
N THR A 99 12.94 15.83 27.33
CA THR A 99 14.33 16.23 27.55
C THR A 99 15.16 15.04 28.04
N ASP A 100 16.47 15.25 28.22
CA ASP A 100 17.40 14.27 28.80
C ASP A 100 17.36 14.22 30.35
N ASP A 101 16.42 14.95 30.98
CA ASP A 101 16.22 14.89 32.42
C ASP A 101 15.80 13.45 32.83
N PRO A 102 16.44 12.83 33.84
CA PRO A 102 16.05 11.51 34.35
C PRO A 102 14.56 11.38 34.70
N ALA A 103 13.86 12.47 35.04
CA ALA A 103 12.40 12.42 35.22
C ALA A 103 11.65 12.24 33.89
N ASP A 104 12.00 13.01 32.85
CA ASP A 104 11.36 12.96 31.54
C ASP A 104 11.69 11.64 30.81
N VAL A 105 12.91 11.11 30.99
CA VAL A 105 13.32 9.79 30.48
C VAL A 105 12.50 8.68 31.11
N ARG A 106 12.27 8.71 32.43
CA ARG A 106 11.42 7.71 33.11
C ARG A 106 9.98 7.71 32.61
N LEU A 107 9.41 8.87 32.29
CA LEU A 107 8.08 8.96 31.69
C LEU A 107 8.08 8.36 30.28
N ALA A 108 9.13 8.62 29.49
CA ALA A 108 9.28 8.04 28.16
C ALA A 108 9.41 6.51 28.22
N ASP A 109 10.18 5.97 29.17
CA ASP A 109 10.31 4.52 29.36
C ASP A 109 8.97 3.86 29.68
N ALA A 110 8.14 4.47 30.53
CA ALA A 110 6.80 3.96 30.81
C ALA A 110 5.91 3.92 29.55
N VAL A 111 6.07 4.88 28.64
CA VAL A 111 5.35 4.90 27.35
C VAL A 111 5.97 3.93 26.35
N ARG A 112 7.28 3.67 26.39
CA ARG A 112 7.92 2.61 25.60
C ARG A 112 7.37 1.24 25.99
N ASP A 113 7.19 0.99 27.27
CA ASP A 113 6.57 -0.25 27.75
C ASP A 113 5.12 -0.39 27.28
N LEU A 114 4.38 0.72 27.20
CA LEU A 114 3.02 0.76 26.65
C LEU A 114 2.98 0.39 25.16
N VAL A 115 3.93 0.91 24.37
CA VAL A 115 4.03 0.68 22.92
C VAL A 115 4.53 -0.72 22.58
N ARG A 116 5.34 -1.33 23.45
CA ARG A 116 5.86 -2.70 23.29
C ARG A 116 4.80 -3.78 23.54
N ASP A 117 3.69 -3.46 24.19
CA ASP A 117 2.61 -4.43 24.40
C ASP A 117 1.95 -4.79 23.06
N ALA A 118 1.70 -6.08 22.83
CA ALA A 118 1.17 -6.59 21.56
C ALA A 118 -0.18 -5.94 21.18
N VAL A 119 -1.00 -5.59 22.18
CA VAL A 119 -2.30 -4.94 21.94
C VAL A 119 -2.19 -3.55 21.31
N PHE A 120 -1.01 -2.92 21.33
CA PHE A 120 -0.79 -1.62 20.72
C PHE A 120 -0.76 -1.66 19.18
N GLY A 121 -0.31 -2.78 18.59
CA GLY A 121 -0.29 -2.94 17.13
C GLY A 121 -1.70 -2.92 16.53
N ASP A 122 -2.61 -3.70 17.12
CA ASP A 122 -4.02 -3.77 16.68
C ASP A 122 -4.72 -2.40 16.75
N LEU A 123 -4.38 -1.59 17.75
CA LEU A 123 -4.89 -0.22 17.89
C LEU A 123 -4.54 0.65 16.67
N ILE A 124 -3.34 0.50 16.09
CA ILE A 124 -2.94 1.31 14.93
C ILE A 124 -3.83 0.98 13.73
N GLU A 125 -4.04 -0.31 13.45
CA GLU A 125 -4.90 -0.76 12.35
C GLU A 125 -6.34 -0.29 12.54
N ASP A 126 -6.88 -0.45 13.75
CA ASP A 126 -8.23 0.00 14.11
C ASP A 126 -8.40 1.52 13.90
N LEU A 127 -7.40 2.32 14.25
CA LEU A 127 -7.46 3.77 14.06
C LEU A 127 -7.34 4.17 12.58
N LEU A 128 -6.60 3.42 11.77
CA LEU A 128 -6.43 3.69 10.33
C LEU A 128 -7.71 3.46 9.51
N ASP A 129 -8.75 2.82 10.05
CA ASP A 129 -10.12 2.82 9.51
C ASP A 129 -10.63 4.26 9.24
N ALA A 130 -10.11 5.23 9.98
CA ALA A 130 -10.43 6.64 9.81
C ALA A 130 -10.06 7.20 8.42
N LEU A 131 -9.12 6.60 7.69
CA LEU A 131 -8.76 7.04 6.34
C LEU A 131 -9.93 6.87 5.37
N GLY A 132 -10.67 5.76 5.48
CA GLY A 132 -11.86 5.50 4.68
C GLY A 132 -13.05 6.33 5.15
N LYS A 133 -13.37 6.25 6.45
CA LYS A 133 -14.63 6.79 7.02
C LYS A 133 -14.54 8.25 7.48
N GLY A 134 -13.34 8.79 7.65
CA GLY A 134 -13.06 10.16 8.09
C GLY A 134 -12.75 10.29 9.59
N TYR A 135 -13.12 9.29 10.39
CA TYR A 135 -12.71 9.13 11.78
C TYR A 135 -12.80 7.67 12.21
N SER A 136 -12.06 7.31 13.26
CA SER A 136 -12.15 6.01 13.94
C SER A 136 -12.05 6.25 15.45
N VAL A 137 -12.63 5.32 16.21
CA VAL A 137 -12.68 5.40 17.67
C VAL A 137 -12.28 4.05 18.26
N ALA A 138 -11.31 4.08 19.17
CA ALA A 138 -11.00 2.95 20.03
C ALA A 138 -11.34 3.29 21.48
N GLU A 139 -12.03 2.39 22.19
CA GLU A 139 -12.27 2.51 23.63
C GLU A 139 -11.13 1.84 24.40
N ILE A 140 -10.53 2.57 25.34
CA ILE A 140 -9.44 2.07 26.18
C ILE A 140 -10.04 1.29 27.36
N MET A 141 -9.76 0.00 27.45
CA MET A 141 -10.20 -0.81 28.58
C MET A 141 -9.16 -0.77 29.69
N TRP A 142 -9.25 0.25 30.54
CA TRP A 142 -8.30 0.45 31.64
C TRP A 142 -8.41 -0.61 32.74
N ASN A 143 -7.26 -1.05 33.23
CA ASN A 143 -7.12 -1.85 34.44
C ASN A 143 -6.04 -1.26 35.35
N THR A 144 -6.00 -1.69 36.61
CA THR A 144 -4.97 -1.29 37.58
C THR A 144 -4.06 -2.48 37.89
N ARG A 145 -2.79 -2.42 37.49
CA ARG A 145 -1.74 -3.42 37.79
C ARG A 145 -0.72 -2.78 38.72
N GLY A 146 -0.46 -3.37 39.89
CA GLY A 146 0.53 -2.82 40.85
C GLY A 146 0.23 -1.40 41.36
N GLY A 147 -1.03 -0.95 41.31
CA GLY A 147 -1.43 0.42 41.67
C GLY A 147 -1.31 1.44 40.54
N GLN A 148 -0.77 1.05 39.38
CA GLN A 148 -0.70 1.87 38.17
C GLN A 148 -1.83 1.50 37.18
N TRP A 149 -2.29 2.48 36.42
CA TRP A 149 -3.25 2.34 35.33
C TRP A 149 -2.58 1.86 34.06
N TRP A 150 -3.09 0.78 33.49
CA TRP A 150 -2.62 0.17 32.25
C TRP A 150 -3.82 -0.18 31.37
N PRO A 151 -3.76 0.06 30.05
CA PRO A 151 -4.72 -0.50 29.12
C PRO A 151 -4.63 -2.03 29.17
N ARG A 152 -5.77 -2.69 29.31
CA ARG A 152 -5.88 -4.15 29.15
C ARG A 152 -6.00 -4.52 27.68
N GLU A 153 -6.78 -3.73 26.94
CA GLU A 153 -7.10 -3.91 25.52
C GLU A 153 -7.60 -2.55 24.99
N TYR A 154 -7.54 -2.40 23.67
CA TYR A 154 -8.19 -1.32 22.95
C TYR A 154 -9.28 -1.95 22.10
N VAL A 155 -10.50 -1.47 22.25
CA VAL A 155 -11.65 -2.05 21.54
C VAL A 155 -12.08 -1.06 20.47
N TRP A 156 -11.91 -1.42 19.20
CA TRP A 156 -12.52 -0.67 18.11
C TRP A 156 -14.02 -0.54 18.32
N ARG A 157 -14.52 0.68 18.15
CA ARG A 157 -15.95 0.99 18.23
C ARG A 157 -16.42 1.46 16.89
N ASP A 158 -17.48 0.81 16.44
CA ASP A 158 -18.19 1.16 15.22
C ASP A 158 -18.43 2.68 15.18
N PRO A 159 -17.89 3.38 14.16
CA PRO A 159 -18.09 4.82 13.99
C PRO A 159 -19.57 5.24 14.03
N ARG A 160 -20.50 4.36 13.63
CA ARG A 160 -21.95 4.60 13.67
C ARG A 160 -22.51 4.78 15.08
N PHE A 161 -21.80 4.33 16.11
CA PHE A 161 -22.20 4.53 17.51
C PHE A 161 -21.96 5.97 17.98
N PHE A 162 -21.35 6.79 17.13
CA PHE A 162 -20.99 8.16 17.43
C PHE A 162 -21.64 9.13 16.45
N ARG A 163 -21.78 10.38 16.90
CA ARG A 163 -22.18 11.50 16.05
C ARG A 163 -21.41 12.75 16.43
N PHE A 164 -21.32 13.72 15.53
CA PHE A 164 -20.77 15.01 15.90
C PHE A 164 -21.82 15.89 16.58
N ASP A 165 -21.38 16.95 17.24
CA ASP A 165 -22.27 17.96 17.77
C ASP A 165 -22.92 18.77 16.65
N GLN A 166 -24.19 19.15 16.81
CA GLN A 166 -24.94 19.92 15.81
C GLN A 166 -24.44 21.37 15.67
N ALA A 167 -23.80 21.92 16.71
CA ALA A 167 -23.41 23.33 16.75
C ALA A 167 -22.16 23.62 15.90
N THR A 168 -21.17 22.73 15.95
CA THR A 168 -19.87 22.92 15.30
C THR A 168 -19.51 21.80 14.33
N GLY A 169 -20.15 20.63 14.42
CA GLY A 169 -19.84 19.46 13.60
C GLY A 169 -18.44 18.92 13.83
N ARG A 170 -17.88 19.08 15.04
CA ARG A 170 -16.45 18.79 15.33
C ARG A 170 -16.23 17.98 16.59
N GLU A 171 -17.00 18.23 17.64
CA GLU A 171 -16.98 17.47 18.87
C GLU A 171 -17.68 16.13 18.63
N LEU A 172 -16.96 15.02 18.85
CA LEU A 172 -17.55 13.69 18.74
C LEU A 172 -18.28 13.34 20.03
N ARG A 173 -19.46 12.74 19.91
CA ARG A 173 -20.35 12.36 21.01
C ARG A 173 -20.80 10.92 20.82
N LEU A 174 -20.95 10.20 21.93
CA LEU A 174 -21.49 8.84 21.92
C LEU A 174 -23.02 8.92 21.81
N ILE A 175 -23.61 8.15 20.91
CA ILE A 175 -25.07 8.08 20.80
C ILE A 175 -25.58 7.28 22.00
N ASP A 176 -26.41 7.93 22.82
CA ASP A 176 -27.00 7.34 24.00
C ASP A 176 -28.52 7.14 23.77
N PRO A 177 -29.13 6.01 24.22
CA PRO A 177 -30.56 5.78 24.06
C PRO A 177 -31.46 6.88 24.66
N GLU A 178 -31.02 7.53 25.74
CA GLU A 178 -31.77 8.63 26.38
C GLU A 178 -31.56 9.97 25.66
N ASN A 179 -30.48 10.09 24.86
CA ASN A 179 -30.17 11.29 24.11
C ASN A 179 -29.66 10.98 22.69
N VAL A 180 -30.50 10.35 21.88
CA VAL A 180 -30.14 9.93 20.52
C VAL A 180 -29.80 11.11 19.61
N ALA A 181 -30.54 12.21 19.75
CA ALA A 181 -30.43 13.37 18.84
C ALA A 181 -29.13 14.17 19.03
N GLN A 182 -28.64 14.32 20.27
CA GLN A 182 -27.42 15.09 20.53
C GLN A 182 -26.23 14.22 20.93
N GLY A 183 -26.47 12.98 21.37
CA GLY A 183 -25.48 12.15 22.03
C GLY A 183 -25.01 12.74 23.37
N VAL A 184 -24.18 11.98 24.06
CA VAL A 184 -23.48 12.40 25.27
C VAL A 184 -22.00 12.65 24.98
N PRO A 185 -21.35 13.61 25.66
CA PRO A 185 -19.92 13.80 25.52
C PRO A 185 -19.13 12.53 25.85
N LEU A 186 -18.04 12.29 25.13
CA LEU A 186 -17.16 11.15 25.41
C LEU A 186 -16.57 11.27 26.82
N ALA A 187 -16.51 10.14 27.52
CA ALA A 187 -15.91 10.09 28.85
C ALA A 187 -14.41 10.45 28.76
N PRO A 188 -13.93 11.41 29.57
CA PRO A 188 -12.52 11.76 29.69
C PRO A 188 -11.60 10.54 29.79
N TYR A 189 -10.53 10.52 28.98
CA TYR A 189 -9.46 9.50 29.00
C TYR A 189 -9.90 8.09 28.66
N LYS A 190 -11.12 7.91 28.14
CA LYS A 190 -11.69 6.59 27.85
C LYS A 190 -11.62 6.20 26.37
N PHE A 191 -11.46 7.18 25.47
CA PHE A 191 -11.52 6.97 24.03
C PHE A 191 -10.33 7.59 23.32
N ILE A 192 -9.81 6.88 22.32
CA ILE A 192 -8.85 7.37 21.34
C ILE A 192 -9.61 7.69 20.06
N VAL A 193 -9.60 8.95 19.64
CA VAL A 193 -10.34 9.41 18.47
C VAL A 193 -9.36 9.87 17.41
N HIS A 194 -9.22 9.06 16.36
CA HIS A 194 -8.42 9.42 15.21
C HIS A 194 -9.26 10.14 14.14
N LYS A 195 -8.77 11.30 13.68
CA LYS A 195 -9.42 12.14 12.65
C LYS A 195 -8.32 12.62 11.69
N PRO A 196 -7.99 11.85 10.63
CA PRO A 196 -6.94 12.22 9.71
C PRO A 196 -7.33 13.49 8.96
N ARG A 197 -6.37 14.39 8.73
CA ARG A 197 -6.63 15.66 8.03
C ARG A 197 -6.36 15.53 6.54
N LEU A 198 -7.08 14.62 5.88
CA LEU A 198 -7.03 14.44 4.42
C LEU A 198 -7.56 15.67 3.68
N LYS A 199 -8.53 16.36 4.30
CA LYS A 199 -9.08 17.63 3.87
C LYS A 199 -9.47 18.49 5.07
N ALA A 200 -9.41 19.81 4.93
CA ALA A 200 -9.97 20.72 5.93
C ALA A 200 -11.51 20.76 5.87
N GLY A 201 -12.18 20.71 7.04
CA GLY A 201 -13.63 20.83 7.12
C GLY A 201 -14.25 20.01 8.25
N ILE A 202 -15.48 19.56 8.03
CA ILE A 202 -16.23 18.67 8.93
C ILE A 202 -15.61 17.26 8.84
N PRO A 203 -15.22 16.62 9.96
CA PRO A 203 -14.54 15.33 9.93
C PRO A 203 -15.32 14.21 9.22
N LEU A 204 -16.65 14.16 9.39
CA LEU A 204 -17.52 13.18 8.71
C LEU A 204 -17.47 13.27 7.17
N ARG A 205 -16.99 14.38 6.61
CA ARG A 205 -16.81 14.59 5.17
C ARG A 205 -15.36 14.40 4.72
N GLY A 206 -14.46 14.02 5.62
CA GLY A 206 -13.02 13.97 5.41
C GLY A 206 -12.48 12.63 4.91
N GLY A 207 -13.28 11.55 4.98
CA GLY A 207 -12.85 10.21 4.58
C GLY A 207 -12.74 10.01 3.07
N LEU A 208 -11.85 9.13 2.63
CA LEU A 208 -11.63 8.79 1.23
C LEU A 208 -12.84 8.11 0.59
N ALA A 209 -13.64 7.37 1.35
CA ALA A 209 -14.85 6.73 0.84
C ALA A 209 -15.81 7.77 0.24
N ARG A 210 -15.92 8.96 0.86
CA ARG A 210 -16.71 10.07 0.29
C ARG A 210 -16.19 10.53 -1.07
N LEU A 211 -14.87 10.62 -1.22
CA LEU A 211 -14.23 11.08 -2.46
C LEU A 211 -14.48 10.11 -3.61
N VAL A 212 -14.43 8.80 -3.34
CA VAL A 212 -14.58 7.75 -4.36
C VAL A 212 -15.98 7.16 -4.45
N ALA A 213 -16.96 7.64 -3.68
CA ALA A 213 -18.32 7.06 -3.64
C ALA A 213 -19.03 7.06 -5.01
N VAL A 214 -18.84 8.13 -5.80
CA VAL A 214 -19.40 8.20 -7.17
C VAL A 214 -18.70 7.20 -8.10
N SER A 215 -17.37 7.10 -7.99
CA SER A 215 -16.56 6.13 -8.74
C SER A 215 -17.00 4.69 -8.44
N TYR A 216 -17.21 4.36 -7.17
CA TYR A 216 -17.74 3.06 -6.74
C TYR A 216 -19.10 2.74 -7.36
N MET A 217 -20.04 3.69 -7.31
CA MET A 217 -21.38 3.51 -7.90
C MET A 217 -21.29 3.30 -9.41
N ALA A 218 -20.54 4.16 -10.11
CA ALA A 218 -20.36 4.07 -11.56
C ALA A 218 -19.71 2.75 -11.99
N LYS A 219 -18.68 2.29 -11.25
CA LYS A 219 -18.02 1.01 -11.53
C LYS A 219 -18.95 -0.16 -11.27
N SER A 220 -19.74 -0.11 -10.20
CA SER A 220 -20.72 -1.17 -9.88
C SER A 220 -21.75 -1.36 -10.99
N TYR A 221 -22.26 -0.26 -11.57
CA TYR A 221 -23.15 -0.30 -12.73
C TYR A 221 -22.43 -0.81 -13.97
N THR A 222 -21.23 -0.31 -14.24
CA THR A 222 -20.40 -0.74 -15.38
C THR A 222 -20.17 -2.25 -15.35
N LEU A 223 -19.83 -2.83 -14.19
CA LEU A 223 -19.64 -4.27 -14.04
C LEU A 223 -20.94 -5.06 -14.19
N THR A 224 -22.04 -4.57 -13.63
CA THR A 224 -23.35 -5.22 -13.76
C THR A 224 -23.81 -5.25 -15.23
N ASP A 225 -23.70 -4.10 -15.93
CA ASP A 225 -24.04 -3.97 -17.34
C ASP A 225 -23.12 -4.81 -18.21
N TRP A 226 -21.83 -4.88 -17.88
CA TRP A 226 -20.87 -5.72 -18.60
C TRP A 226 -21.18 -7.21 -18.45
N LEU A 227 -21.53 -7.67 -17.24
CA LEU A 227 -21.95 -9.04 -17.01
C LEU A 227 -23.24 -9.38 -17.76
N ALA A 228 -24.23 -8.47 -17.74
CA ALA A 228 -25.47 -8.64 -18.50
C ALA A 228 -25.21 -8.66 -20.02
N PHE A 229 -24.31 -7.79 -20.50
CA PHE A 229 -23.87 -7.80 -21.89
C PHE A 229 -23.18 -9.11 -22.26
N ALA A 230 -22.29 -9.62 -21.40
CA ALA A 230 -21.59 -10.88 -21.61
C ALA A 230 -22.55 -12.09 -21.63
N GLU A 231 -23.60 -12.08 -20.81
CA GLU A 231 -24.64 -13.11 -20.80
C GLU A 231 -25.44 -13.11 -22.10
N VAL A 232 -25.91 -11.94 -22.56
CA VAL A 232 -26.65 -11.81 -23.83
C VAL A 232 -25.76 -12.12 -25.04
N PHE A 233 -24.50 -11.69 -25.02
CA PHE A 233 -23.54 -12.00 -26.08
C PHE A 233 -23.18 -13.49 -26.12
N GLY A 234 -23.05 -14.13 -24.95
CA GLY A 234 -22.83 -15.57 -24.85
C GLY A 234 -24.06 -16.40 -25.24
N MET A 235 -25.26 -15.81 -25.19
CA MET A 235 -26.53 -16.45 -25.54
C MET A 235 -27.31 -15.61 -26.55
N PRO A 236 -26.94 -15.64 -27.85
CA PRO A 236 -27.59 -14.84 -28.87
C PRO A 236 -29.10 -15.11 -28.92
N LEU A 237 -29.86 -14.04 -29.20
CA LEU A 237 -31.32 -14.10 -29.28
C LEU A 237 -31.73 -15.05 -30.42
N ARG A 238 -32.52 -16.07 -30.07
CA ARG A 238 -33.02 -17.08 -31.01
C ARG A 238 -34.44 -16.73 -31.38
N LEU A 239 -34.66 -16.47 -32.66
CA LEU A 239 -35.98 -16.16 -33.19
C LEU A 239 -36.48 -17.38 -33.98
N GLY A 240 -37.48 -18.06 -33.44
CA GLY A 240 -38.23 -19.09 -34.17
C GLY A 240 -39.24 -18.42 -35.10
N ARG A 241 -39.06 -18.55 -36.42
CA ARG A 241 -40.00 -18.07 -37.43
C ARG A 241 -40.80 -19.24 -37.98
N TYR A 242 -42.12 -19.08 -38.00
CA TYR A 242 -43.07 -20.01 -38.62
C TYR A 242 -43.99 -19.24 -39.58
N ASN A 243 -44.64 -19.95 -40.49
CA ASN A 243 -45.54 -19.38 -41.49
C ASN A 243 -46.98 -19.25 -40.95
N ASP A 244 -47.79 -18.36 -41.51
CA ASP A 244 -49.19 -18.15 -41.10
C ASP A 244 -50.08 -19.40 -41.29
N SER A 245 -49.59 -20.41 -42.01
CA SER A 245 -50.27 -21.69 -42.24
C SER A 245 -49.87 -22.79 -41.24
N ALA A 246 -48.99 -22.50 -40.27
CA ALA A 246 -48.50 -23.47 -39.29
C ALA A 246 -49.62 -23.97 -38.38
N LYS A 247 -49.60 -25.28 -38.09
CA LYS A 247 -50.55 -25.89 -37.15
C LYS A 247 -50.16 -25.60 -35.70
N PRO A 248 -51.10 -25.62 -34.74
CA PRO A 248 -50.79 -25.43 -33.32
C PRO A 248 -49.68 -26.36 -32.79
N ASP A 249 -49.73 -27.64 -33.16
CA ASP A 249 -48.72 -28.65 -32.75
C ASP A 249 -47.31 -28.31 -33.27
N GLU A 250 -47.22 -27.72 -34.46
CA GLU A 250 -45.96 -27.29 -35.07
C GLU A 250 -45.36 -26.08 -34.34
N VAL A 251 -46.20 -25.16 -33.86
CA VAL A 251 -45.77 -24.01 -33.05
C VAL A 251 -45.24 -24.46 -31.69
N ASP A 252 -45.86 -25.47 -31.07
CA ASP A 252 -45.40 -26.00 -29.78
C ASP A 252 -44.08 -26.78 -29.92
N ILE A 253 -43.87 -27.53 -31.02
CA ILE A 253 -42.58 -28.16 -31.34
C ILE A 253 -41.49 -27.09 -31.52
N LEU A 254 -41.78 -26.02 -32.26
CA LEU A 254 -40.82 -24.92 -32.46
C LEU A 254 -40.50 -24.20 -31.14
N ARG A 255 -41.49 -23.99 -30.27
CA ARG A 255 -41.29 -23.40 -28.94
C ARG A 255 -40.38 -24.29 -28.08
N ALA A 256 -40.63 -25.60 -28.06
CA ALA A 256 -39.79 -26.54 -27.33
C ALA A 256 -38.36 -26.58 -27.89
N ALA A 257 -38.19 -26.52 -29.21
CA ALA A 257 -36.88 -26.48 -29.85
C ALA A 257 -36.10 -25.20 -29.50
N VAL A 258 -36.73 -24.02 -29.57
CA VAL A 258 -36.09 -22.74 -29.21
C VAL A 258 -35.70 -22.69 -27.73
N ALA A 259 -36.52 -23.28 -26.85
CA ALA A 259 -36.23 -23.37 -25.42
C ALA A 259 -35.08 -24.35 -25.10
N ASN A 260 -35.03 -25.51 -25.76
CA ASN A 260 -34.05 -26.57 -25.47
C ASN A 260 -32.69 -26.37 -26.15
N LEU A 261 -32.61 -25.57 -27.22
CA LEU A 261 -31.36 -25.27 -27.93
C LEU A 261 -30.32 -24.52 -27.06
N GLY A 262 -30.72 -24.05 -25.87
CA GLY A 262 -29.83 -23.35 -24.94
C GLY A 262 -28.83 -24.25 -24.22
N SER A 263 -29.24 -25.45 -23.82
CA SER A 263 -28.37 -26.42 -23.15
C SER A 263 -27.85 -27.49 -24.11
N ASP A 264 -28.64 -27.85 -25.13
CA ASP A 264 -28.27 -28.83 -26.15
C ASP A 264 -28.05 -28.14 -27.50
N ALA A 265 -26.83 -28.26 -28.04
CA ALA A 265 -26.42 -27.60 -29.29
C ALA A 265 -26.97 -28.26 -30.57
N ALA A 266 -28.00 -29.10 -30.49
CA ALA A 266 -28.56 -29.81 -31.63
C ALA A 266 -30.09 -29.90 -31.57
N ALA A 267 -30.76 -29.45 -32.64
CA ALA A 267 -32.20 -29.63 -32.83
C ALA A 267 -32.48 -30.05 -34.28
N ILE A 268 -33.43 -30.98 -34.46
CA ILE A 268 -33.92 -31.41 -35.78
C ILE A 268 -35.27 -30.74 -36.02
N LEU A 269 -35.37 -29.96 -37.09
CA LEU A 269 -36.55 -29.16 -37.43
C LEU A 269 -37.03 -29.50 -38.86
N PRO A 270 -38.34 -29.46 -39.14
CA PRO A 270 -38.86 -29.53 -40.50
C PRO A 270 -38.37 -28.35 -41.36
N GLU A 271 -38.18 -28.55 -42.67
CA GLU A 271 -37.57 -27.58 -43.60
C GLU A 271 -38.30 -26.22 -43.66
N GLY A 272 -39.59 -26.17 -43.32
CA GLY A 272 -40.38 -24.95 -43.25
C GLY A 272 -40.16 -24.09 -41.99
N MET A 273 -39.51 -24.63 -40.96
CA MET A 273 -39.19 -23.91 -39.71
C MET A 273 -37.76 -23.40 -39.75
N LYS A 274 -37.59 -22.09 -39.50
CA LYS A 274 -36.26 -21.47 -39.45
C LYS A 274 -36.01 -20.90 -38.07
N ILE A 275 -34.85 -21.22 -37.50
CA ILE A 275 -34.30 -20.54 -36.34
C ILE A 275 -33.22 -19.60 -36.86
N GLU A 276 -33.43 -18.30 -36.65
CA GLU A 276 -32.43 -17.29 -36.94
C GLU A 276 -31.78 -16.86 -35.62
N PHE A 277 -30.45 -16.92 -35.58
CA PHE A 277 -29.68 -16.25 -34.55
C PHE A 277 -29.51 -14.81 -34.99
N GLN A 278 -30.13 -13.89 -34.27
CA GLN A 278 -29.99 -12.48 -34.59
C GLN A 278 -28.70 -11.97 -33.96
N GLU A 279 -27.66 -11.80 -34.78
CA GLU A 279 -26.46 -11.07 -34.36
C GLU A 279 -26.83 -9.60 -34.10
N ILE A 280 -26.39 -9.08 -32.95
CA ILE A 280 -26.52 -7.67 -32.63
C ILE A 280 -25.53 -6.92 -33.53
N ALA A 281 -26.03 -6.22 -34.55
CA ALA A 281 -25.21 -5.35 -35.39
C ALA A 281 -24.56 -4.25 -34.52
N ASN A 282 -23.24 -4.02 -34.69
CA ASN A 282 -22.37 -3.10 -33.91
C ASN A 282 -21.91 -3.56 -32.51
N THR A 283 -21.40 -4.79 -32.38
CA THR A 283 -20.69 -5.27 -31.16
C THR A 283 -19.20 -4.94 -31.12
N GLN A 284 -18.61 -4.43 -32.21
CA GLN A 284 -17.21 -4.00 -32.24
C GLN A 284 -17.01 -2.80 -31.30
N GLY A 285 -16.38 -3.04 -30.15
CA GLY A 285 -16.01 -2.04 -29.14
C GLY A 285 -16.90 -1.98 -27.89
N GLY A 286 -18.01 -2.72 -27.82
CA GLY A 286 -18.88 -2.72 -26.63
C GLY A 286 -18.20 -3.29 -25.39
N ALA A 287 -17.52 -4.44 -25.52
CA ALA A 287 -16.75 -5.04 -24.44
C ALA A 287 -15.57 -4.15 -24.00
N ASP A 288 -14.88 -3.51 -24.96
CA ASP A 288 -13.76 -2.62 -24.70
C ASP A 288 -14.21 -1.33 -23.99
N LEU A 289 -15.42 -0.83 -24.26
CA LEU A 289 -15.98 0.32 -23.57
C LEU A 289 -16.18 0.06 -22.07
N PHE A 290 -16.79 -1.07 -21.71
CA PHE A 290 -17.01 -1.42 -20.30
C PHE A 290 -15.70 -1.62 -19.55
N LYS A 291 -14.77 -2.37 -20.16
CA LYS A 291 -13.44 -2.57 -19.61
C LYS A 291 -12.69 -1.24 -19.44
N GLY A 292 -12.66 -0.41 -20.48
CA GLY A 292 -11.98 0.89 -20.46
C GLY A 292 -12.55 1.86 -19.43
N LEU A 293 -13.88 1.86 -19.22
CA LEU A 293 -14.50 2.65 -18.16
C LEU A 293 -14.12 2.13 -16.76
N ALA A 294 -14.16 0.82 -16.54
CA ALA A 294 -13.74 0.22 -15.26
C ALA A 294 -12.26 0.52 -14.93
N GLU A 295 -11.37 0.36 -15.91
CA GLU A 295 -9.94 0.66 -15.78
C GLU A 295 -9.69 2.16 -15.53
N TRP A 296 -10.42 3.04 -16.22
CA TRP A 296 -10.31 4.47 -15.99
C TRP A 296 -10.74 4.84 -14.56
N ILE A 297 -11.84 4.25 -14.07
CA ILE A 297 -12.30 4.46 -12.69
C ILE A 297 -11.25 3.97 -11.68
N ASP A 298 -10.62 2.82 -11.93
CA ASP A 298 -9.55 2.29 -11.08
C ASP A 298 -8.35 3.22 -11.04
N LYS A 299 -7.93 3.75 -12.19
CA LYS A 299 -6.89 4.78 -12.25
C LYS A 299 -7.27 6.03 -11.44
N GLN A 300 -8.52 6.50 -11.48
CA GLN A 300 -8.94 7.64 -10.65
C GLN A 300 -8.96 7.31 -9.16
N THR A 301 -9.39 6.10 -8.80
CA THR A 301 -9.41 5.61 -7.41
C THR A 301 -8.00 5.50 -6.84
N SER A 302 -7.06 4.95 -7.62
CA SER A 302 -5.64 4.90 -7.27
C SER A 302 -5.06 6.31 -7.04
N LYS A 303 -5.31 7.26 -7.94
CA LYS A 303 -4.87 8.66 -7.75
C LYS A 303 -5.47 9.29 -6.49
N ALA A 304 -6.76 9.05 -6.24
CA ALA A 304 -7.46 9.62 -5.11
C ALA A 304 -6.94 9.08 -3.76
N VAL A 305 -6.58 7.80 -3.72
CA VAL A 305 -6.17 7.12 -2.47
C VAL A 305 -4.66 7.15 -2.27
N LEU A 306 -3.86 6.79 -3.28
CA LEU A 306 -2.40 6.67 -3.19
C LEU A 306 -1.65 7.86 -3.81
N GLY A 307 -2.34 8.81 -4.46
CA GLY A 307 -1.71 9.95 -5.13
C GLY A 307 -1.08 9.62 -6.49
N GLN A 308 -1.15 8.36 -6.92
CA GLN A 308 -0.48 7.85 -8.11
C GLN A 308 -1.30 6.73 -8.78
N THR A 309 -1.00 6.36 -10.03
CA THR A 309 -1.71 5.29 -10.78
C THR A 309 -0.94 3.99 -10.98
N MET A 310 0.38 4.02 -10.91
CA MET A 310 1.22 2.85 -11.10
C MET A 310 1.31 2.04 -9.81
N THR A 311 0.48 1.00 -9.74
CA THR A 311 0.81 -0.22 -9.00
C THR A 311 1.40 -1.24 -9.99
N THR A 312 1.89 -2.38 -9.49
CA THR A 312 2.72 -3.44 -10.11
C THR A 312 2.49 -3.81 -11.60
N ASP A 313 1.42 -3.35 -12.23
CA ASP A 313 0.97 -3.70 -13.57
C ASP A 313 1.62 -2.90 -14.72
N ASP A 314 2.24 -1.74 -14.44
CA ASP A 314 2.85 -0.90 -15.48
C ASP A 314 4.40 -1.01 -15.45
N GLY A 315 4.95 -1.75 -16.43
CA GLY A 315 6.40 -1.95 -16.63
C GLY A 315 7.13 -0.68 -17.06
N SER A 316 7.41 0.20 -16.10
CA SER A 316 7.98 1.54 -16.33
C SER A 316 9.48 1.65 -15.99
N SER A 317 10.10 2.74 -16.46
CA SER A 317 11.51 3.08 -16.21
C SER A 317 11.78 3.37 -14.73
N GLN A 318 13.00 3.06 -14.24
CA GLN A 318 13.38 3.24 -12.83
C GLN A 318 13.09 4.66 -12.29
N ALA A 319 13.29 5.70 -13.11
CA ALA A 319 13.07 7.09 -12.71
C ALA A 319 11.59 7.40 -12.37
N GLN A 320 10.64 6.78 -13.08
CA GLN A 320 9.22 6.96 -12.80
C GLN A 320 8.81 6.22 -11.51
N ALA A 321 9.38 5.03 -11.27
CA ALA A 321 9.16 4.28 -10.04
C ALA A 321 9.64 5.06 -8.80
N THR A 322 10.78 5.75 -8.88
CA THR A 322 11.28 6.60 -7.79
C THR A 322 10.31 7.73 -7.44
N VAL A 323 9.85 8.51 -8.43
CA VAL A 323 8.91 9.62 -8.20
C VAL A 323 7.60 9.15 -7.57
N HIS A 324 7.12 7.96 -7.96
CA HIS A 324 5.90 7.39 -7.37
C HIS A 324 6.08 6.93 -5.93
N ASN A 325 7.25 6.41 -5.58
CA ASN A 325 7.58 6.08 -4.19
C ASN A 325 7.64 7.36 -3.34
N ASP A 326 8.25 8.44 -3.83
CA ASP A 326 8.31 9.71 -3.10
C ASP A 326 6.91 10.24 -2.72
N VAL A 327 5.96 10.23 -3.67
CA VAL A 327 4.57 10.65 -3.42
C VAL A 327 3.90 9.76 -2.38
N ARG A 328 4.14 8.45 -2.45
CA ARG A 328 3.59 7.48 -1.49
C ARG A 328 4.18 7.72 -0.09
N GLU A 329 5.47 7.97 0.02
CA GLU A 329 6.17 8.28 1.27
C GLU A 329 5.67 9.59 1.89
N ASP A 330 5.42 10.62 1.09
CA ASP A 330 4.85 11.88 1.58
C ASP A 330 3.46 11.69 2.19
N ILE A 331 2.61 10.90 1.53
CA ILE A 331 1.28 10.54 2.04
C ILE A 331 1.40 9.72 3.32
N GLN A 332 2.25 8.70 3.33
CA GLN A 332 2.52 7.84 4.49
C GLN A 332 3.01 8.67 5.68
N ARG A 333 3.94 9.61 5.47
CA ARG A 333 4.48 10.52 6.50
C ARG A 333 3.39 11.43 7.06
N ALA A 334 2.50 11.95 6.21
CA ALA A 334 1.38 12.76 6.64
C ALA A 334 0.38 11.98 7.51
N ASP A 335 0.05 10.75 7.12
CA ASP A 335 -0.86 9.88 7.87
C ASP A 335 -0.24 9.45 9.20
N ALA A 336 1.02 8.99 9.19
CA ALA A 336 1.79 8.63 10.37
C ALA A 336 1.87 9.79 11.39
N ARG A 337 2.12 11.02 10.91
CA ARG A 337 2.12 12.22 11.74
C ARG A 337 0.75 12.47 12.38
N HIS A 338 -0.34 12.39 11.63
CA HIS A 338 -1.68 12.61 12.18
C HIS A 338 -2.07 11.54 13.20
N LEU A 339 -1.70 10.29 12.96
CA LEU A 339 -1.94 9.20 13.89
C LEU A 339 -1.16 9.40 15.19
N GLY A 340 0.13 9.76 15.10
CA GLY A 340 0.94 10.12 16.25
C GLY A 340 0.32 11.25 17.09
N VAL A 341 -0.22 12.29 16.46
CA VAL A 341 -0.94 13.37 17.17
C VAL A 341 -2.13 12.84 17.97
N SER A 342 -2.93 11.94 17.39
CA SER A 342 -4.07 11.31 18.08
C SER A 342 -3.62 10.46 19.26
N LEU A 343 -2.60 9.61 19.09
CA LEU A 343 -2.05 8.76 20.15
C LEU A 343 -1.48 9.59 21.30
N ASN A 344 -0.73 10.66 21.01
CA ASN A 344 -0.19 11.53 22.04
C ASN A 344 -1.28 12.24 22.84
N ARG A 345 -2.35 12.70 22.16
CA ARG A 345 -3.47 13.41 22.78
C ARG A 345 -4.32 12.50 23.67
N ASP A 346 -4.69 11.32 23.16
CA ASP A 346 -5.73 10.49 23.75
C ASP A 346 -5.22 9.23 24.47
N LEU A 347 -3.95 8.86 24.30
CA LEU A 347 -3.35 7.71 24.98
C LEU A 347 -2.19 8.13 25.89
N VAL A 348 -1.16 8.79 25.35
CA VAL A 348 0.05 9.14 26.12
C VAL A 348 -0.26 10.09 27.26
N LYS A 349 -0.90 11.22 26.97
CA LYS A 349 -1.27 12.20 28.00
C LYS A 349 -2.15 11.57 29.08
N PRO A 350 -3.25 10.85 28.76
CA PRO A 350 -4.03 10.13 29.76
C PRO A 350 -3.26 9.12 30.60
N PHE A 351 -2.41 8.30 29.98
CA PHE A 351 -1.59 7.30 30.67
C PHE A 351 -0.65 7.96 31.68
N ILE A 352 0.04 9.04 31.28
CA ILE A 352 0.94 9.78 32.17
C ILE A 352 0.16 10.48 33.27
N ASP A 353 -0.93 11.18 32.95
CA ASP A 353 -1.73 11.94 33.92
C ASP A 353 -2.32 11.01 35.00
N LEU A 354 -2.76 9.80 34.63
CA LEU A 354 -3.32 8.82 35.56
C LEU A 354 -2.29 8.19 36.51
N ASN A 355 -1.04 8.04 36.08
CA ASN A 355 0.01 7.33 36.81
C ASN A 355 0.98 8.25 37.55
N TYR A 356 1.31 9.40 36.96
CA TYR A 356 2.35 10.32 37.42
C TYR A 356 1.80 11.72 37.73
N GLY A 357 0.52 11.97 37.45
CA GLY A 357 -0.10 13.28 37.59
C GLY A 357 0.21 14.21 36.41
N VAL A 358 -0.42 15.38 36.42
CA VAL A 358 -0.31 16.36 35.33
C VAL A 358 1.12 16.86 35.19
N GLN A 359 1.69 16.69 34.00
CA GLN A 359 3.04 17.12 33.68
C GLN A 359 3.04 18.41 32.85
N ARG A 360 4.13 19.18 32.95
CA ARG A 360 4.36 20.31 32.04
C ARG A 360 4.83 19.86 30.66
N ARG A 361 5.57 18.75 30.61
CA ARG A 361 6.14 18.14 29.41
C ARG A 361 5.77 16.66 29.39
N TYR A 362 5.46 16.14 28.21
CA TYR A 362 5.06 14.74 28.03
C TYR A 362 6.00 14.08 27.03
N PRO A 363 6.24 12.76 27.14
CA PRO A 363 6.85 11.99 26.07
C PRO A 363 6.06 12.11 24.77
N ASN A 364 6.73 11.87 23.65
CA ASN A 364 6.13 11.99 22.33
C ASN A 364 6.29 10.68 21.53
N ILE A 365 5.17 10.08 21.15
CA ILE A 365 5.13 8.99 20.17
C ILE A 365 5.30 9.58 18.77
N ARG A 366 6.30 9.09 18.04
CA ARG A 366 6.49 9.31 16.61
C ARG A 366 6.50 7.99 15.87
N ILE A 367 5.68 7.90 14.84
CA ILE A 367 5.72 6.78 13.90
C ILE A 367 6.79 7.14 12.86
N HIS A 368 7.92 6.45 12.92
CA HIS A 368 9.11 6.80 12.16
C HIS A 368 8.97 6.25 10.74
N VAL A 369 8.95 7.13 9.75
CA VAL A 369 9.12 6.74 8.34
C VAL A 369 10.63 6.69 8.12
N PRO A 370 11.24 5.51 7.91
CA PRO A 370 12.66 5.44 7.59
C PRO A 370 12.88 6.18 6.27
N GLU A 371 13.66 7.23 6.31
CA GLU A 371 14.16 7.84 5.07
C GLU A 371 15.23 6.88 4.54
N PRO A 372 15.14 6.42 3.28
CA PRO A 372 16.20 5.63 2.69
C PRO A 372 17.48 6.47 2.68
N GLU A 373 18.36 6.23 3.66
CA GLU A 373 19.65 6.89 3.70
C GLU A 373 20.43 6.43 2.46
N ASP A 374 20.79 7.37 1.59
CA ASP A 374 21.68 7.08 0.48
C ASP A 374 23.06 6.76 1.06
N LEU A 375 23.30 5.47 1.33
CA LEU A 375 24.55 4.97 1.90
C LEU A 375 25.75 5.39 1.04
N LYS A 376 25.57 5.57 -0.28
CA LYS A 376 26.64 6.08 -1.15
C LYS A 376 26.94 7.55 -0.85
N GLN A 377 25.91 8.39 -0.68
CA GLN A 377 26.11 9.77 -0.25
C GLN A 377 26.72 9.86 1.15
N LEU A 378 26.27 9.03 2.10
CA LEU A 378 26.84 8.98 3.45
C LEU A 378 28.33 8.60 3.41
N VAL A 379 28.69 7.54 2.68
CA VAL A 379 30.08 7.10 2.51
C VAL A 379 30.92 8.18 1.82
N THR A 380 30.37 8.87 0.82
CA THR A 380 31.05 9.97 0.12
C THR A 380 31.29 11.15 1.07
N ALA A 381 30.27 11.58 1.81
CA ALA A 381 30.39 12.66 2.79
C ALA A 381 31.38 12.31 3.90
N LEU A 382 31.42 11.05 4.37
CA LEU A 382 32.42 10.60 5.35
C LEU A 382 33.84 10.62 4.78
N LYS A 383 34.04 10.14 3.54
CA LYS A 383 35.35 10.20 2.86
C LYS A 383 35.87 11.64 2.75
N ASP A 384 35.00 12.61 2.53
CA ASP A 384 35.39 14.01 2.35
C ASP A 384 35.58 14.74 3.70
N LEU A 385 34.68 14.53 4.67
CA LEU A 385 34.63 15.32 5.90
C LEU A 385 35.49 14.77 7.04
N VAL A 386 35.73 13.45 7.10
CA VAL A 386 36.59 12.85 8.14
C VAL A 386 38.04 13.34 8.03
N PRO A 387 38.68 13.39 6.82
CA PRO A 387 40.00 13.99 6.66
C PRO A 387 40.04 15.49 7.02
N LEU A 388 38.91 16.19 6.89
CA LEU A 388 38.77 17.60 7.26
C LEU A 388 38.55 17.82 8.77
N GLY A 389 38.50 16.75 9.57
CA GLY A 389 38.44 16.80 11.03
C GLY A 389 37.07 16.55 11.64
N LEU A 390 36.08 16.10 10.84
CA LEU A 390 34.82 15.60 11.39
C LEU A 390 35.09 14.35 12.25
N LYS A 391 34.72 14.42 13.53
CA LYS A 391 34.80 13.28 14.44
C LYS A 391 33.48 12.54 14.43
N VAL A 392 33.52 11.30 13.95
CA VAL A 392 32.37 10.40 13.95
C VAL A 392 32.74 9.14 14.71
N GLU A 393 31.83 8.64 15.55
CA GLU A 393 32.02 7.39 16.27
C GLU A 393 31.86 6.21 15.30
N SER A 394 32.74 5.21 15.39
CA SER A 394 32.72 4.07 14.47
C SER A 394 31.45 3.22 14.63
N SER A 395 30.98 3.01 15.86
CA SER A 395 29.76 2.26 16.18
C SER A 395 28.53 2.85 15.48
N VAL A 396 28.40 4.18 15.49
CA VAL A 396 27.29 4.89 14.83
C VAL A 396 27.29 4.69 13.31
N ILE A 397 28.47 4.56 12.69
CA ILE A 397 28.58 4.29 11.25
C ILE A 397 28.33 2.81 10.95
N SER A 398 28.84 1.89 11.77
CA SER A 398 28.55 0.46 11.68
C SER A 398 27.04 0.20 11.76
N ASP A 399 26.37 0.79 12.76
CA ASP A 399 24.92 0.70 12.94
C ASP A 399 24.14 1.26 11.74
N LYS A 400 24.56 2.41 11.21
CA LYS A 400 23.96 3.01 10.01
C LYS A 400 24.16 2.18 8.74
N LEU A 401 25.28 1.47 8.62
CA LEU A 401 25.57 0.57 7.50
C LEU A 401 24.96 -0.84 7.70
N GLY A 402 24.34 -1.10 8.85
CA GLY A 402 23.82 -2.43 9.20
C GLY A 402 24.92 -3.47 9.41
N LEU A 403 26.15 -3.05 9.68
CA LEU A 403 27.30 -3.92 9.90
C LEU A 403 27.46 -4.14 11.42
N PRO A 404 27.40 -5.39 11.91
CA PRO A 404 27.68 -5.66 13.32
C PRO A 404 29.15 -5.34 13.61
N ASP A 405 29.43 -4.88 14.83
CA ASP A 405 30.81 -4.72 15.29
C ASP A 405 31.54 -6.07 15.20
N PRO A 406 32.75 -6.12 14.62
CA PRO A 406 33.48 -7.37 14.47
C PRO A 406 33.79 -7.98 15.84
N GLU A 407 33.58 -9.30 15.96
CA GLU A 407 34.05 -10.05 17.14
C GLU A 407 35.57 -9.96 17.24
N LYS A 408 36.12 -10.12 18.46
CA LYS A 408 37.56 -9.94 18.74
C LYS A 408 38.47 -10.79 17.84
N ASP A 409 37.96 -11.90 17.32
CA ASP A 409 38.67 -12.87 16.50
C ASP A 409 38.04 -13.04 15.09
N ALA A 410 37.21 -12.09 14.65
CA ALA A 410 36.60 -12.13 13.31
C ALA A 410 37.65 -11.83 12.22
N ASP A 411 37.57 -12.53 11.08
CA ASP A 411 38.39 -12.21 9.91
C ASP A 411 37.93 -10.87 9.31
N ILE A 412 38.78 -9.85 9.46
CA ILE A 412 38.50 -8.47 9.01
C ILE A 412 39.03 -8.29 7.59
N LEU A 413 38.16 -7.91 6.65
CA LEU A 413 38.55 -7.46 5.32
C LEU A 413 39.31 -6.13 5.43
N MET A 414 40.63 -6.19 5.26
CA MET A 414 41.48 -5.01 5.19
C MET A 414 41.85 -4.71 3.73
N PRO A 415 41.95 -3.43 3.32
CA PRO A 415 42.49 -3.08 2.02
C PRO A 415 43.93 -3.60 1.91
N GLU A 416 44.26 -4.20 0.78
CA GLU A 416 45.57 -4.74 0.47
C GLU A 416 46.62 -3.62 0.62
N GLN A 417 47.35 -3.64 1.74
CA GLN A 417 48.40 -2.67 1.99
C GLN A 417 49.50 -2.89 0.96
N GLN A 418 49.67 -1.96 0.02
CA GLN A 418 50.87 -1.89 -0.79
C GLN A 418 52.07 -1.78 0.14
N ALA A 419 52.77 -2.90 0.32
CA ALA A 419 53.97 -2.99 1.12
C ALA A 419 55.04 -2.12 0.46
N VAL A 420 55.34 -0.97 1.07
CA VAL A 420 56.50 -0.15 0.71
C VAL A 420 57.74 -0.98 1.02
N THR A 421 58.36 -1.55 0.00
CA THR A 421 59.53 -2.42 0.13
C THR A 421 60.75 -1.56 0.41
N THR A 422 61.16 -1.47 1.68
CA THR A 422 62.46 -0.93 2.04
C THR A 422 63.53 -1.96 1.68
N VAL A 423 64.32 -1.68 0.64
CA VAL A 423 65.46 -2.51 0.24
C VAL A 423 66.60 -2.25 1.23
N GLU A 424 66.87 -3.22 2.11
CA GLU A 424 68.10 -3.23 2.91
C GLU A 424 68.98 -4.44 2.57
N SER A 425 70.26 -4.14 2.54
CA SER A 425 71.35 -4.80 1.84
C SER A 425 71.76 -6.19 2.34
N ALA A 426 72.12 -7.01 1.35
CA ALA A 426 72.71 -8.34 1.39
C ALA A 426 73.64 -8.69 2.57
N ARG A 427 73.43 -9.89 3.14
CA ARG A 427 74.52 -10.74 3.61
C ARG A 427 74.17 -12.23 3.43
N ASN A 428 74.92 -12.87 2.52
CA ASN A 428 74.91 -14.31 2.25
C ASN A 428 75.31 -15.12 3.50
N GLN A 429 74.60 -16.23 3.76
CA GLN A 429 75.23 -17.54 4.00
C GLN A 429 74.23 -18.72 3.98
N SER A 430 74.38 -19.52 2.91
CA SER A 430 74.37 -21.00 2.83
C SER A 430 73.18 -21.86 3.32
N LEU A 431 72.46 -22.40 2.32
CA LEU A 431 72.21 -23.83 2.01
C LEU A 431 71.71 -24.77 3.12
N LYS A 432 70.52 -25.36 2.89
CA LYS A 432 70.34 -26.81 2.64
C LYS A 432 68.94 -27.18 2.11
N THR A 433 68.97 -27.95 1.02
CA THR A 433 68.03 -28.95 0.44
C THR A 433 67.15 -29.65 1.50
N ALA A 434 65.93 -30.16 1.28
CA ALA A 434 65.41 -30.87 0.11
C ALA A 434 63.87 -30.95 0.09
N GLN A 435 63.37 -31.30 -1.10
CA GLN A 435 62.01 -31.70 -1.46
C GLN A 435 61.44 -32.76 -0.51
N ASN A 436 60.15 -32.64 -0.18
CA ASN A 436 59.21 -33.74 -0.38
C ASN A 436 57.78 -33.23 -0.49
N ARG A 437 57.15 -33.82 -1.50
CA ARG A 437 55.76 -33.77 -1.94
C ARG A 437 54.91 -34.56 -0.96
N GLU A 438 53.86 -33.96 -0.41
CA GLU A 438 52.65 -34.71 -0.09
C GLU A 438 51.43 -33.79 -0.14
N SER A 439 50.47 -34.30 -0.88
CA SER A 439 49.19 -33.79 -1.30
C SER A 439 48.29 -33.34 -0.15
N VAL A 440 47.73 -32.14 -0.28
CA VAL A 440 46.38 -31.86 0.22
C VAL A 440 45.58 -31.33 -0.96
N VAL A 441 44.52 -32.07 -1.26
CA VAL A 441 43.47 -31.71 -2.20
C VAL A 441 42.85 -30.41 -1.69
N THR A 442 42.98 -29.33 -2.45
CA THR A 442 42.13 -28.15 -2.29
C THR A 442 41.27 -28.13 -3.55
N GLU A 443 39.98 -28.38 -3.35
CA GLU A 443 38.93 -28.15 -4.33
C GLU A 443 39.13 -26.74 -4.88
N SER A 444 39.42 -26.66 -6.18
CA SER A 444 39.43 -25.42 -6.93
C SER A 444 37.97 -24.97 -7.05
N GLU A 445 37.62 -23.91 -6.32
CA GLU A 445 36.40 -23.13 -6.59
C GLU A 445 36.41 -22.68 -8.07
N PRO A 446 35.26 -22.67 -8.76
CA PRO A 446 35.19 -22.20 -10.14
C PRO A 446 35.53 -20.72 -10.21
N ASP A 447 36.47 -20.38 -11.09
CA ASP A 447 36.92 -19.02 -11.36
C ASP A 447 35.79 -18.18 -11.98
N PHE A 448 35.03 -17.48 -11.14
CA PHE A 448 33.99 -16.52 -11.56
C PHE A 448 34.58 -15.26 -12.21
N ALA A 449 35.91 -15.11 -12.28
CA ALA A 449 36.55 -13.94 -12.87
C ALA A 449 36.42 -13.87 -14.41
N GLU A 450 36.28 -15.00 -15.12
CA GLU A 450 36.17 -14.99 -16.59
C GLU A 450 34.80 -14.51 -17.12
N ILE A 451 33.77 -14.42 -16.28
CA ILE A 451 32.44 -13.91 -16.68
C ILE A 451 32.39 -12.37 -16.57
N ALA A 452 33.23 -11.78 -15.71
CA ALA A 452 33.29 -10.33 -15.51
C ALA A 452 33.96 -9.58 -16.68
N GLU A 453 34.87 -10.21 -17.42
CA GLU A 453 35.49 -9.61 -18.64
C GLU A 453 34.49 -9.41 -19.80
N ALA A 454 33.25 -9.92 -19.70
CA ALA A 454 32.23 -9.73 -20.73
C ALA A 454 31.49 -8.38 -20.64
N GLU A 455 31.61 -7.63 -19.53
CA GLU A 455 30.90 -6.36 -19.33
C GLU A 455 31.58 -5.15 -19.99
N ASP A 456 32.86 -5.20 -20.35
CA ASP A 456 33.60 -3.99 -20.78
C ASP A 456 33.42 -3.60 -22.26
N ASP A 457 32.81 -4.45 -23.11
CA ASP A 457 32.74 -4.23 -24.57
C ASP A 457 31.30 -4.16 -25.15
N TRP A 458 30.26 -4.05 -24.32
CA TRP A 458 28.86 -4.08 -24.78
C TRP A 458 28.50 -2.94 -25.76
N GLN A 459 29.14 -1.78 -25.64
CA GLN A 459 28.91 -0.64 -26.55
C GLN A 459 29.41 -0.93 -27.97
N VAL A 460 30.58 -1.57 -28.10
CA VAL A 460 31.14 -1.97 -29.40
C VAL A 460 30.27 -3.05 -30.05
N GLN A 461 29.64 -3.89 -29.24
CA GLN A 461 28.77 -4.98 -29.69
C GLN A 461 27.39 -4.51 -30.14
N LEU A 462 26.86 -3.44 -29.55
CA LEU A 462 25.58 -2.85 -29.94
C LEU A 462 25.70 -1.82 -31.06
N ALA A 463 26.89 -1.29 -31.33
CA ALA A 463 27.12 -0.28 -32.38
C ALA A 463 26.52 -0.68 -33.75
N PRO A 464 26.64 -1.92 -34.26
CA PRO A 464 26.02 -2.30 -35.53
C PRO A 464 24.48 -2.26 -35.55
N LEU A 465 23.84 -2.32 -34.39
CA LEU A 465 22.39 -2.23 -34.23
C LEU A 465 21.93 -0.79 -33.94
N VAL A 466 22.73 -0.03 -33.20
CA VAL A 466 22.39 1.31 -32.71
C VAL A 466 22.81 2.41 -33.68
N ASP A 467 23.96 2.28 -34.34
CA ASP A 467 24.47 3.27 -35.29
C ASP A 467 23.50 3.56 -36.45
N PRO A 468 22.81 2.57 -37.05
CA PRO A 468 21.80 2.83 -38.08
C PRO A 468 20.64 3.70 -37.56
N ILE A 469 20.20 3.49 -36.32
CA ILE A 469 19.13 4.25 -35.67
C ILE A 469 19.58 5.68 -35.37
N GLU A 470 20.82 5.85 -34.89
CA GLU A 470 21.40 7.17 -34.66
C GLU A 470 21.57 7.97 -35.97
N ARG A 471 21.97 7.31 -37.06
CA ARG A 471 22.07 7.94 -38.39
C ARG A 471 20.70 8.41 -38.88
N LEU A 472 19.65 7.63 -38.65
CA LEU A 472 18.29 8.03 -38.99
C LEU A 472 17.84 9.23 -38.16
N ALA A 473 18.08 9.21 -36.85
CA ALA A 473 17.73 10.32 -35.96
C ALA A 473 18.41 11.62 -36.39
N ARG A 474 19.70 11.57 -36.77
CA ARG A 474 20.44 12.73 -37.30
C ARG A 474 19.87 13.21 -38.63
N ARG A 475 19.55 12.30 -39.55
CA ARG A 475 18.97 12.65 -40.86
C ARG A 475 17.61 13.33 -40.72
N VAL A 476 16.74 12.81 -39.86
CA VAL A 476 15.42 13.41 -39.58
C VAL A 476 15.58 14.79 -38.93
N ALA A 477 16.54 14.94 -38.01
CA ALA A 477 16.84 16.23 -37.39
C ALA A 477 17.39 17.26 -38.40
N ASP A 478 18.29 16.85 -39.30
CA ASP A 478 18.86 17.72 -40.35
C ASP A 478 17.81 18.13 -41.41
N GLU A 479 16.81 17.29 -41.65
CA GLU A 479 15.67 17.55 -42.53
C GLU A 479 14.56 18.39 -41.86
N GLY A 480 14.69 18.69 -40.56
CA GLY A 480 13.72 19.46 -39.77
C GLY A 480 12.45 18.69 -39.40
N GLY A 481 12.50 17.35 -39.43
CA GLY A 481 11.39 16.47 -39.09
C GLY A 481 11.15 16.33 -37.58
N ASN A 482 10.00 15.77 -37.22
CA ASN A 482 9.58 15.58 -35.83
C ASN A 482 9.62 14.10 -35.40
N GLU A 483 9.14 13.79 -34.19
CA GLU A 483 9.10 12.43 -33.64
C GLU A 483 8.25 11.47 -34.49
N GLU A 484 7.16 11.94 -35.08
CA GLU A 484 6.30 11.12 -35.96
C GLU A 484 7.03 10.75 -37.26
N ASP A 485 7.82 11.66 -37.83
CA ASP A 485 8.64 11.40 -39.02
C ASP A 485 9.75 10.37 -38.75
N PHE A 486 10.33 10.40 -37.56
CA PHE A 486 11.33 9.42 -37.13
C PHE A 486 10.71 8.02 -36.98
N LEU A 487 9.57 7.91 -36.29
CA LEU A 487 8.88 6.63 -36.07
C LEU A 487 8.36 6.03 -37.39
N ALA A 488 7.89 6.86 -38.32
CA ALA A 488 7.44 6.41 -39.64
C ALA A 488 8.56 5.81 -40.50
N ARG A 489 9.81 6.28 -40.32
CA ARG A 489 10.98 5.86 -41.12
C ARG A 489 11.87 4.84 -40.41
N LEU A 490 11.55 4.48 -39.17
CA LEU A 490 12.30 3.49 -38.40
C LEU A 490 12.32 2.13 -39.10
N GLY A 491 11.24 1.78 -39.80
CA GLY A 491 11.15 0.54 -40.58
C GLY A 491 12.12 0.45 -41.77
N GLU A 492 12.64 1.59 -42.27
CA GLU A 492 13.59 1.63 -43.39
C GLU A 492 14.99 1.13 -42.98
N VAL A 493 15.28 1.12 -41.68
CA VAL A 493 16.62 0.88 -41.12
C VAL A 493 16.77 -0.54 -40.58
N LEU A 494 15.68 -1.30 -40.49
CA LEU A 494 15.68 -2.70 -40.04
C LEU A 494 16.62 -3.58 -40.86
N ASP A 495 16.72 -3.34 -42.17
CA ASP A 495 17.59 -4.13 -43.07
C ASP A 495 19.09 -3.76 -42.95
N GLU A 496 19.42 -2.63 -42.32
CA GLU A 496 20.81 -2.18 -42.07
C GLU A 496 21.36 -2.66 -40.71
N MET A 497 20.52 -3.24 -39.86
CA MET A 497 20.88 -3.70 -38.52
C MET A 497 21.49 -5.10 -38.59
N ASP A 498 22.78 -5.24 -38.22
CA ASP A 498 23.47 -6.54 -38.18
C ASP A 498 23.53 -7.09 -36.75
N GLU A 499 22.75 -8.14 -36.48
CA GLU A 499 22.67 -8.83 -35.18
C GLU A 499 23.67 -9.99 -35.04
N THR A 500 24.43 -10.31 -36.10
CA THR A 500 25.22 -11.56 -36.19
C THR A 500 26.25 -11.71 -35.08
N GLU A 501 26.98 -10.63 -34.75
CA GLU A 501 28.03 -10.69 -33.74
C GLU A 501 27.46 -10.74 -32.31
N LEU A 502 26.35 -10.04 -32.06
CA LEU A 502 25.63 -10.09 -30.79
C LEU A 502 25.08 -11.51 -30.52
N VAL A 503 24.45 -12.12 -31.53
CA VAL A 503 23.93 -13.50 -31.43
C VAL A 503 25.05 -14.50 -31.20
N ARG A 504 26.19 -14.39 -31.91
CA ARG A 504 27.34 -15.29 -31.74
C ARG A 504 27.89 -15.24 -30.31
N ARG A 505 28.02 -14.04 -29.73
CA ARG A 505 28.57 -13.87 -28.38
C ARG A 505 27.60 -14.29 -27.29
N LEU A 506 26.32 -13.93 -27.41
CA LEU A 506 25.26 -14.42 -26.50
C LEU A 506 25.19 -15.95 -26.52
N ALA A 507 25.28 -16.58 -27.68
CA ALA A 507 25.32 -18.03 -27.80
C ALA A 507 26.55 -18.62 -27.10
N SER A 508 27.73 -18.02 -27.30
CA SER A 508 28.97 -18.46 -26.63
C SER A 508 28.92 -18.29 -25.11
N SER A 509 28.41 -17.18 -24.60
CA SER A 509 28.30 -16.91 -23.16
C SER A 509 27.24 -17.79 -22.51
N THR A 510 26.10 -18.00 -23.17
CA THR A 510 25.06 -18.91 -22.68
C THR A 510 25.53 -20.37 -22.69
N PHE A 511 26.34 -20.76 -23.68
CA PHE A 511 26.97 -22.09 -23.73
C PHE A 511 27.99 -22.28 -22.60
N LYS A 512 28.86 -21.29 -22.34
CA LYS A 512 29.79 -21.32 -21.19
C LYS A 512 29.04 -21.38 -19.87
N ALA A 513 28.01 -20.56 -19.68
CA ALA A 513 27.21 -20.53 -18.46
C ALA A 513 26.49 -21.86 -18.20
N ARG A 514 25.97 -22.52 -19.24
CA ARG A 514 25.40 -23.88 -19.11
C ARG A 514 26.45 -24.93 -18.81
N GLY A 515 27.62 -24.87 -19.45
CA GLY A 515 28.72 -25.81 -19.18
C GLY A 515 29.28 -25.71 -17.75
N LEU A 516 29.24 -24.52 -17.15
CA LEU A 516 29.60 -24.30 -15.74
C LEU A 516 28.49 -24.72 -14.76
N GLY A 517 27.21 -24.62 -15.17
CA GLY A 517 26.07 -25.04 -14.37
C GLY A 517 25.88 -26.56 -14.27
N ASP A 518 26.19 -27.31 -15.35
CA ASP A 518 26.06 -28.79 -15.37
C ASP A 518 27.18 -29.51 -14.58
N ALA A 519 28.24 -28.82 -14.15
CA ALA A 519 29.34 -29.43 -13.40
C ALA A 519 29.04 -29.66 -11.91
N GLY A 520 27.85 -29.28 -11.42
CA GLY A 520 27.46 -29.36 -10.01
C GLY A 520 26.35 -30.34 -9.65
N ASP A 521 25.84 -31.14 -10.61
CA ASP A 521 24.63 -31.96 -10.45
C ASP A 521 24.86 -33.49 -10.49
N ASP A 522 26.06 -33.97 -10.12
CA ASP A 522 26.36 -35.40 -9.89
C ASP A 522 26.68 -35.73 -8.42
#